data_AF-A0A945YF73-F1
#
_entry.id   AF-A0A945YF73-F1
#
_cell.length_a   1.000
_cell.length_b   1.000
_cell.length_c   1.000
_cell.angle_alpha   90.00
_cell.angle_beta   90.00
_cell.angle_gamma   90.00
#
_symmetry.space_group_name_H-M   'P 1'
#
loop_
_entity.id
_entity.type
_entity.pdbx_description
1 polymer ?
#
loop_
_entity_poly.entity_id
_entity_poly.type
_entity_poly.pdbx_seq_one_letter_code
_entity_poly.pdbx_strand_id
1 'polypeptide(L)'
;MSVGCETTASSPQLKKLDHAVHIHRGIPAATLTQLLGEPAFKKTLEATYGETELWVYRRTLTTRTALEITRIQENTYWDPFRAKMITVETPFSEPKIITNTEVTEILVVDGVVHDWTRYGEADTQLAGITR
;
A
#
# COMPACT_ATOMS: atom_id res chain seq x y z
N MET A 1 35.55 12.59 21.15
CA MET A 1 34.18 12.97 20.75
C MET A 1 33.53 11.73 20.17
N SER A 2 32.68 11.05 20.97
CA SER A 2 32.06 9.78 20.60
C SER A 2 30.73 10.06 19.92
N VAL A 3 30.63 9.74 18.64
CA VAL A 3 29.37 9.85 17.88
C VAL A 3 28.56 8.60 18.18
N GLY A 4 27.52 8.75 19.00
CA GLY A 4 26.53 7.69 19.24
C GLY A 4 25.77 7.43 17.95
N CYS A 5 25.86 6.20 17.44
CA CYS A 5 24.98 5.74 16.38
C CYS A 5 23.56 5.62 16.96
N GLU A 6 22.68 6.45 16.41
CA GLU A 6 21.26 6.50 16.71
C GLU A 6 20.63 5.14 16.42
N THR A 7 20.01 4.55 17.44
CA THR A 7 19.22 3.33 17.35
C THR A 7 18.11 3.53 16.32
N THR A 8 18.26 2.93 15.15
CA THR A 8 17.18 2.85 14.17
C THR A 8 16.09 1.99 14.78
N ALA A 9 14.97 2.60 15.15
CA ALA A 9 13.78 1.88 15.59
C ALA A 9 13.42 0.85 14.51
N SER A 10 13.62 -0.43 14.85
CA SER A 10 13.24 -1.56 14.03
C SER A 10 11.76 -1.43 13.71
N SER A 11 11.43 -1.14 12.45
CA SER A 11 10.05 -1.18 12.00
C SER A 11 9.49 -2.58 12.31
N PRO A 12 8.30 -2.70 12.91
CA PRO A 12 7.73 -4.00 13.21
C PRO A 12 7.63 -4.79 11.89
N GLN A 13 8.47 -5.81 11.74
CA GLN A 13 8.36 -6.74 10.64
C GLN A 13 7.02 -7.45 10.80
N LEU A 14 6.05 -7.11 9.95
CA LEU A 14 4.85 -7.93 9.78
C LEU A 14 5.31 -9.36 9.54
N LYS A 15 4.97 -10.29 10.45
CA LYS A 15 5.26 -11.71 10.30
C LYS A 15 4.79 -12.13 8.92
N LYS A 16 5.72 -12.59 8.09
CA LYS A 16 5.40 -13.18 6.79
C LYS A 16 4.52 -14.39 7.07
N LEU A 17 3.25 -14.32 6.69
CA LEU A 17 2.34 -15.45 6.79
C LEU A 17 2.66 -16.40 5.65
N ASP A 18 3.31 -17.51 5.98
CA ASP A 18 3.73 -18.55 5.03
C ASP A 18 2.55 -19.34 4.43
N HIS A 19 1.35 -19.19 5.01
CA HIS A 19 0.13 -19.89 4.61
C HIS A 19 -1.06 -18.93 4.53
N ALA A 20 -2.02 -19.23 3.65
CA ALA A 20 -3.26 -18.49 3.56
C ALA A 20 -4.08 -18.68 4.85
N VAL A 21 -4.44 -17.57 5.51
CA VAL A 21 -5.34 -17.60 6.66
C VAL A 21 -6.78 -17.63 6.16
N HIS A 22 -7.49 -18.71 6.48
CA HIS A 22 -8.89 -18.87 6.14
C HIS A 22 -9.75 -18.19 7.20
N ILE A 23 -10.42 -17.10 6.80
CA ILE A 23 -11.43 -16.43 7.63
C ILE A 23 -12.77 -17.07 7.33
N HIS A 24 -13.52 -17.44 8.37
CA HIS A 24 -14.88 -17.93 8.24
C HIS A 24 -15.74 -17.39 9.38
N ARG A 25 -17.05 -17.36 9.19
CA ARG A 25 -18.00 -16.92 10.23
C ARG A 25 -17.83 -17.79 11.50
N GLY A 26 -17.92 -17.14 12.65
CA GLY A 26 -17.85 -17.78 13.97
C GLY A 26 -16.43 -18.01 14.51
N ILE A 27 -15.37 -17.71 13.76
CA ILE A 27 -14.01 -17.75 14.32
C ILE A 27 -13.88 -16.68 15.42
N PRO A 28 -13.26 -16.99 16.58
CA PRO A 28 -13.03 -15.99 17.61
C PRO A 28 -12.08 -14.89 17.12
N ALA A 29 -12.38 -13.64 17.46
CA ALA A 29 -11.56 -12.50 17.09
C ALA A 29 -10.13 -12.59 17.68
N ALA A 30 -9.99 -13.21 18.86
CA ALA A 30 -8.69 -13.52 19.45
C ALA A 30 -7.86 -14.52 18.62
N THR A 31 -8.52 -15.46 17.92
CA THR A 31 -7.81 -16.36 17.01
C THR A 31 -7.35 -15.60 15.77
N LEU A 32 -8.15 -14.66 15.25
CA LEU A 32 -7.71 -13.78 14.17
C LEU A 32 -6.51 -12.93 14.55
N THR A 33 -6.46 -12.36 15.76
CA THR A 33 -5.27 -11.57 16.17
C THR A 33 -4.03 -12.44 16.31
N GLN A 34 -4.16 -13.69 16.75
CA GLN A 34 -3.04 -14.63 16.78
C GLN A 34 -2.52 -14.99 15.37
N LEU A 35 -3.43 -15.14 14.40
CA LEU A 35 -3.09 -15.54 13.04
C LEU A 35 -2.64 -14.37 12.17
N LEU A 36 -3.29 -13.21 12.25
CA LEU A 36 -3.07 -12.05 11.39
C LEU A 36 -2.26 -10.93 12.06
N GLY A 37 -2.05 -11.01 13.37
CA GLY A 37 -1.56 -9.89 14.18
C GLY A 37 -2.69 -8.94 14.61
N GLU A 38 -2.32 -7.84 15.27
CA GLU A 38 -3.29 -6.79 15.57
C GLU A 38 -3.74 -6.09 14.28
N PRO A 39 -5.04 -5.75 14.16
CA PRO A 39 -5.53 -4.97 13.03
C PRO A 39 -4.89 -3.57 13.05
N ALA A 40 -4.75 -2.98 11.87
CA ALA A 40 -4.25 -1.63 11.72
C ALA A 40 -5.19 -0.59 12.33
N PHE A 41 -6.49 -0.89 12.37
CA PHE A 41 -7.52 -0.02 12.93
C PHE A 41 -8.68 -0.84 13.50
N LYS A 42 -9.22 -0.41 14.64
CA LYS A 42 -10.45 -0.94 15.25
C LYS A 42 -11.42 0.20 15.48
N LYS A 43 -12.69 -0.01 15.14
CA LYS A 43 -13.77 0.96 15.38
C LYS A 43 -14.97 0.25 15.98
N THR A 44 -15.35 0.63 17.19
CA THR A 44 -16.63 0.24 17.77
C THR A 44 -17.75 0.91 16.99
N LEU A 45 -18.76 0.12 16.61
CA LEU A 45 -19.96 0.61 15.92
C LEU A 45 -21.11 0.68 16.92
N GLU A 46 -21.94 1.72 16.80
CA GLU A 46 -23.23 1.72 17.51
C GLU A 46 -24.11 0.65 16.88
N ALA A 47 -24.39 -0.41 17.64
CA ALA A 47 -25.21 -1.53 17.19
C ALA A 47 -26.49 -1.62 18.02
N THR A 48 -27.57 -2.08 17.38
CA THR A 48 -28.86 -2.31 18.03
C THR A 48 -28.78 -3.47 19.04
N TYR A 49 -27.85 -4.42 18.86
CA TYR A 49 -27.63 -5.56 19.75
C TYR A 49 -26.15 -5.97 19.75
N GLY A 50 -25.61 -6.26 20.94
CA GLY A 50 -24.24 -6.76 21.13
C GLY A 50 -23.15 -5.70 20.98
N GLU A 51 -21.93 -6.07 21.38
CA GLU A 51 -20.72 -5.26 21.13
C GLU A 51 -20.25 -5.52 19.70
N THR A 52 -20.42 -4.53 18.82
CA THR A 52 -20.00 -4.63 17.42
C THR A 52 -18.76 -3.80 17.15
N GLU A 53 -17.76 -4.41 16.52
CA GLU A 53 -16.51 -3.78 16.14
C GLU A 53 -16.20 -4.03 14.67
N LEU A 54 -15.70 -3.01 13.99
CA LEU A 54 -15.10 -3.10 12.67
C LEU A 54 -13.58 -3.12 12.81
N TRP A 55 -12.96 -4.19 12.37
CA TRP A 55 -11.51 -4.36 12.38
C TRP A 55 -10.97 -4.26 10.95
N VAL A 56 -9.94 -3.45 10.76
CA VAL A 56 -9.34 -3.22 9.43
C VAL A 56 -7.90 -3.70 9.43
N TYR A 57 -7.63 -4.67 8.56
CA TYR A 57 -6.29 -5.18 8.28
C TYR A 57 -5.79 -4.63 6.95
N ARG A 58 -4.51 -4.24 6.90
CA ARG A 58 -3.85 -3.76 5.67
C ARG A 58 -2.64 -4.62 5.39
N ARG A 59 -2.53 -5.12 4.15
CA ARG A 59 -1.39 -5.92 3.70
C ARG A 59 -0.88 -5.38 2.39
N THR A 60 0.41 -5.06 2.33
CA THR A 60 1.08 -4.80 1.04
C THR A 60 1.24 -6.13 0.29
N LEU A 61 0.64 -6.23 -0.89
CA LEU A 61 0.75 -7.42 -1.75
C LEU A 61 2.03 -7.36 -2.58
N THR A 62 2.23 -6.25 -3.29
CA THR A 62 3.36 -6.04 -4.18
C THR A 62 3.78 -4.58 -4.18
N THR A 63 5.08 -4.36 -4.26
CA THR A 63 5.67 -3.05 -4.56
C THR A 63 6.38 -3.17 -5.89
N ARG A 64 6.11 -2.25 -6.82
CA ARG A 64 6.83 -2.18 -8.10
C ARG A 64 7.25 -0.74 -8.38
N THR A 65 8.39 -0.58 -9.02
CA THR A 65 8.84 0.73 -9.51
C THR A 65 8.44 0.87 -10.98
N ALA A 66 7.81 1.97 -11.34
CA ALA A 66 7.51 2.36 -12.71
C ALA A 66 8.15 3.71 -13.02
N LEU A 67 8.40 3.99 -14.29
CA LEU A 67 8.79 5.33 -14.74
C LEU A 67 7.52 6.12 -15.07
N GLU A 68 7.34 7.28 -14.44
CA GLU A 68 6.27 8.22 -14.74
C GLU A 68 6.87 9.41 -15.50
N ILE A 69 6.30 9.76 -16.65
CA ILE A 69 6.71 10.96 -17.39
C ILE A 69 6.24 12.17 -16.60
N THR A 70 7.19 12.96 -16.08
CA THR A 70 6.87 14.12 -15.23
C THR A 70 6.90 15.43 -16.01
N ARG A 71 7.71 15.52 -17.07
CA ARG A 71 7.81 16.72 -17.91
C ARG A 71 8.39 16.43 -19.28
N ILE A 72 8.21 17.37 -20.20
CA ILE A 72 8.97 17.44 -21.45
C ILE A 72 10.16 18.37 -21.23
N GLN A 73 11.35 17.91 -21.62
CA GLN A 73 12.59 18.67 -21.54
C GLN A 73 13.07 18.99 -22.96
N GLU A 74 13.30 20.26 -23.24
CA GLU A 74 13.97 20.73 -24.44
C GLU A 74 15.49 20.59 -24.27
N ASN A 75 16.08 19.74 -25.10
CA ASN A 75 17.52 19.54 -25.15
C ASN A 75 18.05 20.12 -26.45
N THR A 76 18.94 21.10 -26.33
CA THR A 76 19.60 21.72 -27.49
C THR A 76 21.00 21.15 -27.65
N TYR A 77 21.31 20.60 -28.82
CA TYR A 77 22.62 20.06 -29.15
C TYR A 77 23.07 20.51 -30.54
N TRP A 78 24.38 20.43 -30.78
CA TRP A 78 24.98 20.69 -32.08
C TRP A 78 24.81 19.47 -32.99
N ASP A 79 24.14 19.64 -34.13
CA ASP A 79 24.05 18.60 -35.17
C ASP A 79 25.18 18.79 -36.19
N PRO A 80 26.16 17.86 -36.26
CA PRO A 80 27.28 17.97 -37.19
C PRO A 80 26.89 17.75 -38.66
N PHE A 81 25.78 17.07 -38.95
CA PHE A 81 25.31 16.83 -40.32
C PHE A 81 24.58 18.04 -40.89
N ARG A 82 23.90 18.80 -40.03
CA ARG A 82 23.17 20.02 -40.41
C ARG A 82 23.93 21.31 -40.08
N ALA A 83 25.10 21.20 -39.45
CA ALA A 83 25.97 22.30 -39.03
C ALA A 83 25.21 23.42 -38.29
N LYS A 84 24.28 23.06 -37.40
CA LYS A 84 23.47 24.00 -36.62
C LYS A 84 23.05 23.43 -35.28
N MET A 85 22.65 24.33 -34.37
CA MET A 85 21.98 23.94 -33.12
C MET A 85 20.56 23.45 -33.43
N ILE A 86 20.18 22.33 -32.83
CA ILE A 86 18.85 21.74 -32.93
C ILE A 86 18.32 21.51 -31.52
N THR A 87 17.09 21.97 -31.29
CA THR A 87 16.34 21.70 -30.07
C THR A 87 15.41 20.52 -30.32
N VAL A 88 15.46 19.52 -29.44
CA VAL A 88 14.58 18.36 -29.46
C VAL A 88 13.86 18.26 -28.13
N GLU A 89 12.55 18.09 -28.19
CA GLU A 89 11.72 17.78 -27.04
C GLU A 89 11.84 16.30 -26.70
N THR A 90 12.25 16.01 -25.46
CA THR A 90 12.39 14.64 -24.97
C THR A 90 11.59 14.47 -23.67
N PRO A 91 10.84 13.37 -23.51
CA PRO A 91 10.13 13.11 -22.27
C PRO A 91 11.13 12.76 -21.16
N PHE A 92 11.03 13.47 -20.05
CA PHE A 92 11.79 13.19 -18.83
C PHE A 92 10.89 12.38 -17.88
N SER A 93 11.40 11.23 -17.43
CA SER A 93 10.67 10.34 -16.54
C SER A 93 11.37 10.18 -15.20
N GLU A 94 10.60 10.12 -14.13
CA GLU A 94 11.10 9.89 -12.77
C GLU A 94 10.59 8.53 -12.24
N PRO A 95 11.38 7.86 -11.36
CA PRO A 95 10.94 6.61 -10.76
C PRO A 95 9.82 6.87 -9.74
N LYS A 96 8.69 6.19 -9.93
CA LYS A 96 7.54 6.16 -9.03
C LYS A 96 7.35 4.78 -8.45
N ILE A 97 7.26 4.70 -7.13
CA ILE A 97 6.97 3.45 -6.42
C ILE A 97 5.45 3.29 -6.37
N ILE A 98 4.95 2.21 -6.97
CA ILE A 98 3.55 1.81 -6.92
C ILE A 98 3.41 0.71 -5.89
N THR A 99 2.57 0.94 -4.89
CA THR A 99 2.27 -0.04 -3.84
C THR A 99 0.84 -0.51 -4.01
N ASN A 100 0.66 -1.82 -4.18
CA ASN A 100 -0.66 -2.46 -4.16
C ASN A 100 -0.91 -2.96 -2.74
N THR A 101 -1.96 -2.42 -2.13
CA THR A 101 -2.38 -2.81 -0.78
C THR A 101 -3.71 -3.56 -0.86
N GLU A 102 -3.84 -4.63 -0.11
CA GLU A 102 -5.12 -5.28 0.15
C GLU A 102 -5.63 -4.83 1.52
N VAL A 103 -6.88 -4.40 1.55
CA VAL A 103 -7.58 -4.07 2.79
C VAL A 103 -8.61 -5.17 3.05
N THR A 104 -8.58 -5.71 4.26
CA THR A 104 -9.60 -6.64 4.76
C THR A 104 -10.33 -5.98 5.91
N GLU A 105 -11.62 -5.74 5.73
CA GLU A 105 -12.50 -5.27 6.80
C GLU A 105 -13.26 -6.46 7.36
N ILE A 106 -13.24 -6.59 8.68
CA ILE A 106 -13.84 -7.72 9.41
C ILE A 106 -14.82 -7.14 10.42
N LEU A 107 -16.08 -7.56 10.33
CA LEU A 107 -17.11 -7.26 11.30
C LEU A 107 -17.07 -8.31 12.40
N VAL A 108 -16.80 -7.86 13.61
CA VAL A 108 -16.79 -8.66 14.83
C VAL A 108 -18.01 -8.28 15.66
N VAL A 109 -18.75 -9.28 16.14
CA VAL A 109 -19.89 -9.10 17.04
C VAL A 109 -19.67 -10.00 18.23
N ASP A 110 -19.72 -9.45 19.44
CA ASP A 110 -19.51 -10.18 20.70
C ASP A 110 -18.24 -11.05 20.70
N GLY A 111 -17.15 -10.51 20.12
CA GLY A 111 -15.85 -11.18 20.04
C GLY A 111 -15.73 -12.30 19.00
N VAL A 112 -16.74 -12.50 18.13
CA VAL A 112 -16.69 -13.46 17.02
C VAL A 112 -16.84 -12.79 15.65
N VAL A 113 -16.20 -13.35 14.64
CA VAL A 113 -16.32 -12.85 13.26
C VAL A 113 -17.70 -13.16 12.72
N HIS A 114 -18.41 -12.11 12.32
CA HIS A 114 -19.72 -12.22 11.71
C HIS A 114 -19.66 -12.11 10.19
N ASP A 115 -18.86 -11.16 9.67
CA ASP A 115 -18.75 -10.91 8.23
C ASP A 115 -17.37 -10.31 7.87
N TRP A 116 -16.99 -10.36 6.61
CA TRP A 116 -15.77 -9.71 6.11
C TRP A 116 -15.84 -9.35 4.64
N THR A 117 -15.14 -8.29 4.26
CA THR A 117 -14.93 -7.90 2.87
C THR A 117 -13.46 -7.68 2.59
N ARG A 118 -13.06 -7.88 1.34
CA ARG A 118 -11.68 -7.68 0.86
C ARG A 118 -11.71 -6.85 -0.40
N TYR A 119 -10.85 -5.84 -0.45
CA TYR A 119 -10.69 -5.02 -1.65
C TYR A 119 -9.25 -4.54 -1.79
N GLY A 120 -8.85 -4.31 -3.04
CA GLY A 120 -7.55 -3.74 -3.37
C GLY A 120 -7.60 -2.22 -3.31
N GLU A 121 -6.64 -1.62 -2.63
CA GLU A 121 -6.30 -0.21 -2.72
C GLU A 121 -5.01 -0.10 -3.54
N ALA A 122 -5.18 0.20 -4.82
CA ALA A 122 -4.06 0.61 -5.67
C ALA A 122 -3.87 2.11 -5.47
N ASP A 123 -2.62 2.53 -5.29
CA ASP A 123 -2.27 3.95 -5.29
C ASP A 123 -2.53 4.52 -6.69
N THR A 124 -3.77 4.99 -6.89
CA THR A 124 -4.32 5.31 -8.21
C THR A 124 -3.97 6.77 -8.53
N GLN A 125 -2.68 7.05 -8.67
CA GLN A 125 -2.20 8.33 -9.23
C GLN A 125 -1.53 8.16 -10.60
N LEU A 126 -1.82 7.07 -11.31
CA LEU A 126 -1.34 6.84 -12.69
C LEU A 126 -2.46 6.81 -13.73
N ALA A 127 -3.69 7.19 -13.35
CA ALA A 127 -4.81 7.36 -14.27
C ALA A 127 -4.91 8.82 -14.76
N GLY A 128 -3.81 9.33 -15.30
CA GLY A 128 -3.77 10.47 -16.20
C GLY A 128 -2.53 10.23 -17.04
N ILE A 129 -2.56 9.94 -18.32
CA ILE A 129 -3.42 10.45 -19.39
C ILE A 129 -3.51 9.30 -20.41
N THR A 130 -4.72 8.88 -20.79
CA THR A 130 -4.92 8.11 -22.01
C THR A 130 -5.98 8.85 -22.82
N ARG A 131 -5.54 9.56 -23.85
CA ARG A 131 -6.36 10.05 -24.96
C ARG A 131 -5.77 9.49 -26.24
#